data_AF-A0A9Q0UDC8-F1
#
_entry.id   AF-A0A9Q0UDC8-F1
#
_cell.length_a   1.000
_cell.length_b   1.000
_cell.length_c   1.000
_cell.angle_alpha   90.00
_cell.angle_beta   90.00
_cell.angle_gamma   90.00
#
_symmetry.space_group_name_H-M   'P 1'
#
loop_
_entity.id
_entity.type
_entity.pdbx_description
1 polymer ?
#
loop_
_entity_poly.entity_id
_entity_poly.type
_entity_poly.pdbx_seq_one_letter_code
_entity_poly.pdbx_strand_id
1 'polypeptide(L)'
;MKQTLGPEGFLVELCNGFRLLMDADKGLITFESLKRNILVLGLQDIRDDELVSMLIEGDLDGDGAINQMEFCILMLRLSPGLMDESKQ
;
A
#
# COMPACT_ATOMS: atom_id res chain seq x y z
N MET A 1 -5.64 14.21 -18.44
CA MET A 1 -4.61 14.88 -17.60
C MET A 1 -4.11 13.85 -16.61
N LYS A 2 -3.00 13.15 -16.88
CA LYS A 2 -2.34 12.33 -15.87
C LYS A 2 -1.68 13.30 -14.92
N GLN A 3 -2.23 13.48 -13.72
CA GLN A 3 -1.61 14.30 -12.71
C GLN A 3 -0.36 13.54 -12.26
N THR A 4 0.79 13.91 -12.83
CA THR A 4 2.09 13.53 -12.27
C THR A 4 2.20 14.24 -10.93
N LEU A 5 1.74 13.56 -9.89
CA LEU A 5 2.01 13.96 -8.51
C LEU A 5 3.54 14.05 -8.41
N GLY A 6 4.06 15.23 -8.07
CA GLY A 6 5.48 15.38 -7.77
C GLY A 6 5.90 14.41 -6.65
N PRO A 7 7.20 14.22 -6.42
CA PRO A 7 7.70 13.30 -5.40
C PRO A 7 7.08 13.55 -4.02
N GLU A 8 6.86 14.82 -3.62
CA GLU A 8 6.13 15.12 -2.38
C GLU A 8 4.66 14.69 -2.42
N GLY A 9 3.96 14.89 -3.55
CA GLY A 9 2.56 14.50 -3.70
C GLY A 9 2.37 12.99 -3.64
N PHE A 10 3.30 12.23 -4.23
CA PHE A 10 3.27 10.77 -4.17
C PHE A 10 3.45 10.25 -2.74
N LEU A 11 4.39 10.81 -1.98
CA LEU A 11 4.61 10.42 -0.56
C LEU A 11 3.39 10.72 0.31
N VAL A 12 2.70 11.84 0.06
CA VAL A 12 1.45 12.18 0.76
C VAL A 12 0.36 11.15 0.46
N GLU A 13 0.19 10.78 -0.82
CA GLU A 13 -0.79 9.76 -1.20
C GLU A 13 -0.46 8.38 -0.61
N LEU A 14 0.82 8.00 -0.54
CA LEU A 14 1.23 6.77 0.14
C LEU A 14 0.86 6.79 1.63
N CYS A 15 1.11 7.91 2.32
CA CYS A 15 0.75 8.04 3.72
C CYS A 15 -0.77 8.01 3.93
N ASN A 16 -1.53 8.65 3.05
CA ASN A 16 -2.99 8.63 3.08
C ASN A 16 -3.53 7.21 2.84
N GLY A 17 -2.99 6.51 1.83
CA GLY A 17 -3.33 5.12 1.53
C GLY A 17 -3.03 4.18 2.69
N PHE A 18 -1.84 4.29 3.29
CA PHE A 18 -1.48 3.53 4.48
C PHE A 18 -2.49 3.77 5.61
N ARG A 19 -2.82 5.04 5.88
CA ARG A 19 -3.71 5.42 6.98
C ARG A 19 -5.16 4.98 6.76
N LEU A 20 -5.57 4.81 5.51
CA LEU A 20 -6.87 4.23 5.16
C LEU A 20 -6.91 2.71 5.38
N LEU A 21 -5.78 2.02 5.21
CA LEU A 21 -5.71 0.55 5.26
C LEU A 21 -5.31 0.01 6.65
N MET A 22 -4.59 0.79 7.44
CA MET A 22 -4.10 0.37 8.76
C MET A 22 -5.22 0.10 9.77
N ASP A 23 -4.91 -0.77 10.72
CA ASP A 23 -5.65 -0.90 11.96
C ASP A 23 -5.39 0.32 12.85
N ALA A 24 -6.45 1.02 13.26
CA ALA A 24 -6.34 2.27 14.02
C ALA A 24 -5.77 2.07 15.44
N ASP A 25 -5.98 0.89 16.04
CA ASP A 25 -5.51 0.59 17.39
C ASP A 25 -4.06 0.11 17.38
N LYS A 26 -3.67 -0.66 16.35
CA LYS A 26 -2.30 -1.21 16.24
C LYS A 26 -1.32 -0.26 15.54
N GLY A 27 -1.78 0.62 14.66
CA GLY A 27 -0.90 1.46 13.86
C GLY A 27 -0.28 0.74 12.66
N LEU A 28 -0.76 -0.45 12.31
CA LEU A 28 -0.19 -1.34 11.30
C LEU A 28 -1.29 -1.89 10.38
N ILE A 29 -0.95 -2.21 9.13
CA ILE A 29 -1.88 -2.93 8.24
C ILE A 29 -1.82 -4.40 8.61
N THR A 30 -2.95 -4.92 9.09
CA THR A 30 -3.12 -6.35 9.40
C THR A 30 -4.02 -6.99 8.36
N PHE A 31 -4.08 -8.32 8.31
CA PHE A 31 -5.03 -9.03 7.45
C PHE A 31 -6.48 -8.55 7.63
N GLU A 32 -6.90 -8.37 8.87
CA GLU A 32 -8.26 -7.93 9.17
C GLU A 32 -8.50 -6.47 8.75
N SER A 33 -7.56 -5.58 9.03
CA SER A 33 -7.70 -4.17 8.64
C SER A 33 -7.65 -4.00 7.14
N LEU A 34 -6.74 -4.71 6.46
CA LEU A 34 -6.65 -4.74 5.00
C LEU A 34 -7.99 -5.20 4.42
N LYS A 35 -8.46 -6.40 4.78
CA LYS A 35 -9.74 -6.95 4.28
C LYS A 35 -10.93 -6.02 4.48
N ARG A 36 -11.03 -5.38 5.64
CA ARG A 36 -12.10 -4.43 5.95
C ARG A 36 -11.99 -3.16 5.12
N ASN A 37 -10.78 -2.62 5.00
CA ASN A 37 -10.54 -1.29 4.48
C ASN A 37 -10.36 -1.26 2.95
N ILE A 38 -10.00 -2.37 2.29
CA ILE A 38 -9.97 -2.41 0.82
C ILE A 38 -11.35 -2.10 0.23
N LEU A 39 -12.42 -2.49 0.94
CA LEU A 39 -13.79 -2.27 0.51
C LEU A 39 -14.11 -0.78 0.44
N VAL A 40 -13.48 0.02 1.30
CA VAL A 40 -13.59 1.49 1.31
C VAL A 40 -12.92 2.10 0.07
N LEU A 41 -11.86 1.45 -0.45
CA LEU A 41 -11.20 1.85 -1.69
C LEU A 41 -11.98 1.44 -2.94
N GLY A 42 -13.16 0.82 -2.80
CA GLY A 42 -13.97 0.34 -3.93
C GLY A 42 -13.38 -0.89 -4.61
N LEU A 43 -12.36 -1.51 -4.03
CA LEU A 43 -11.81 -2.79 -4.48
C LEU A 43 -12.69 -3.92 -3.93
N GLN A 44 -13.83 -4.10 -4.59
CA GLN A 44 -14.72 -5.24 -4.35
C GLN A 44 -14.14 -6.45 -5.09
N ASP A 45 -14.32 -7.67 -4.55
CA ASP A 45 -13.86 -8.95 -5.13
C ASP A 45 -12.37 -9.31 -5.02
N ILE A 46 -11.62 -8.75 -4.07
CA ILE A 46 -10.31 -9.34 -3.70
C ILE A 46 -10.53 -10.56 -2.81
N ARG A 47 -9.92 -11.69 -3.19
CA ARG A 47 -9.99 -12.94 -2.45
C ARG A 47 -9.01 -12.94 -1.28
N ASP A 48 -9.32 -13.74 -0.26
CA ASP A 48 -8.47 -13.86 0.94
C ASP A 48 -7.03 -14.29 0.62
N ASP A 49 -6.82 -15.15 -0.37
CA ASP A 49 -5.48 -15.58 -0.79
C ASP A 49 -4.67 -14.46 -1.45
N GLU A 50 -5.33 -13.55 -2.17
CA GLU A 50 -4.69 -12.37 -2.73
C GLU A 50 -4.28 -11.39 -1.62
N LEU A 51 -5.13 -11.19 -0.61
CA LEU A 51 -4.81 -10.36 0.56
C LEU A 51 -3.65 -10.93 1.37
N VAL A 52 -3.60 -12.25 1.54
CA VAL A 52 -2.48 -12.94 2.16
C VAL A 52 -1.21 -12.75 1.33
N SER A 53 -1.29 -12.85 0.00
CA SER A 53 -0.13 -12.59 -0.87
C SER A 53 0.39 -11.16 -0.73
N MET A 54 -0.50 -10.16 -0.66
CA MET A 54 -0.12 -8.76 -0.45
C MET A 54 0.58 -8.55 0.90
N LEU A 55 0.09 -9.22 1.95
CA LEU A 55 0.74 -9.20 3.27
C LEU A 55 2.12 -9.81 3.23
N ILE A 56 2.24 -11.02 2.69
CA ILE A 56 3.53 -11.73 2.60
C ILE A 56 4.55 -10.97 1.76
N GLU A 57 4.12 -10.28 0.70
CA GLU A 57 5.04 -9.49 -0.14
C GLU A 57 5.48 -8.18 0.54
N GLY A 58 4.59 -7.58 1.33
CA GLY A 58 4.84 -6.32 2.03
C GLY A 58 5.56 -6.47 3.37
N ASP A 59 5.33 -7.55 4.09
CA ASP A 59 5.92 -7.87 5.39
C ASP A 59 7.40 -8.26 5.22
N LEU A 60 8.31 -7.33 5.52
CA LEU A 60 9.75 -7.51 5.32
C LEU A 60 10.46 -8.02 6.57
N ASP A 61 9.89 -7.77 7.75
CA ASP A 61 10.44 -8.22 9.03
C ASP A 61 9.82 -9.52 9.57
N GLY A 62 8.70 -9.95 8.99
CA GLY A 62 8.01 -11.21 9.29
C GLY A 62 7.11 -11.12 10.53
N ASP A 63 6.65 -9.93 10.94
CA ASP A 63 5.77 -9.75 12.09
C ASP A 63 4.29 -10.09 11.83
N GLY A 64 3.95 -10.37 10.56
CA GLY A 64 2.60 -10.71 10.11
C GLY A 64 1.71 -9.50 9.84
N ALA A 65 2.28 -8.30 9.80
CA ALA A 65 1.64 -7.04 9.47
C ALA A 65 2.52 -6.22 8.52
N ILE A 66 2.01 -5.09 8.04
CA ILE A 66 2.79 -4.14 7.24
C ILE A 66 2.80 -2.81 7.98
N ASN A 67 4.00 -2.34 8.32
CA ASN A 67 4.23 -1.01 8.87
C ASN A 67 4.32 0.05 7.75
N GLN A 68 4.38 1.33 8.14
CA GLN A 68 4.38 2.43 7.16
C GLN A 68 5.57 2.37 6.18
N MET A 69 6.75 1.99 6.65
CA MET A 69 7.95 1.90 5.81
C MET A 69 7.81 0.78 4.77
N GLU A 70 7.36 -0.39 5.22
CA GLU A 70 7.12 -1.56 4.38
C GLU A 70 6.08 -1.28 3.30
N PHE A 71 4.98 -0.61 3.65
CA PHE A 71 3.96 -0.21 2.69
C PHE A 71 4.53 0.74 1.62
N CYS A 72 5.35 1.72 2.02
CA CYS A 72 6.01 2.62 1.08
C CYS A 72 6.94 1.86 0.12
N ILE A 73 7.74 0.92 0.63
CA ILE A 73 8.63 0.08 -0.19
C ILE A 73 7.82 -0.78 -1.16
N LEU A 74 6.76 -1.42 -0.69
CA LEU A 74 5.87 -2.24 -1.51
C LEU A 74 5.27 -1.42 -2.66
N MET A 75 4.71 -0.24 -2.36
CA MET A 75 4.10 0.62 -3.37
C MET A 75 5.11 1.20 -4.36
N LEU A 76 6.34 1.50 -3.91
CA LEU A 76 7.44 1.90 -4.79
C LEU A 76 7.82 0.75 -5.75
N ARG A 77 7.87 -0.48 -5.25
CA ARG A 77 8.16 -1.68 -6.06
C ARG A 77 7.06 -1.99 -7.08
N LEU A 78 5.80 -1.79 -6.70
CA LEU A 78 4.64 -1.99 -7.57
C LEU A 78 4.44 -0.85 -8.58
N SER A 79 5.11 0.29 -8.40
CA SER A 79 5.06 1.44 -9.31
C SER A 79 6.39 1.70 -10.04
N PRO A 80 6.95 0.72 -10.79
CA PRO A 80 8.19 0.93 -11.53
C PRO A 80 8.01 1.99 -12.65
N GLY A 81 6.78 2.22 -13.11
CA GLY A 81 6.44 3.21 -14.13
C GLY A 81 6.33 4.67 -13.65
N LEU A 82 6.37 4.95 -12.34
CA LEU A 82 6.41 6.33 -11.84
C LEU A 82 7.83 6.95 -11.89
N MET A 83 8.86 6.12 -12.11
CA MET A 83 10.27 6.56 -12.18
C MET A 83 10.88 6.42 -13.58
N ASP A 84 10.17 5.87 -14.56
CA ASP A 84 10.70 5.57 -15.91
C ASP A 84 10.36 6.64 -16.96
N GLU A 85 10.29 7.91 -16.56
CA GLU A 85 10.11 9.07 -17.46
C GLU A 85 11.36 9.98 -17.41
N SER A 86 12.56 9.40 -17.36
CA SER A 86 13.83 10.15 -17.39
C SER A 86 14.94 9.50 -18.21
N LYS A 87 14.58 8.73 -19.25
CA LYS A 87 15.49 8.45 -20.36
C LYS A 87 15.01 9.15 -21.61
N GLN A 88 15.31 10.45 -21.68
CA GLN A 88 15.48 11.17 -22.94
C GLN A 88 16.86 10.84 -23.50
#